data_AF-A0A970ERJ5-F1
#
_entry.id   AF-A0A970ERJ5-F1
#
_cell.length_a   1.000
_cell.length_b   1.000
_cell.length_c   1.000
_cell.angle_alpha   90.00
_cell.angle_beta   90.00
_cell.angle_gamma   90.00
#
_symmetry.space_group_name_H-M   'P 1'
#
loop_
_entity.id
_entity.type
_entity.pdbx_description
1 polymer ?
#
loop_
_entity_poly.entity_id
_entity_poly.type
_entity_poly.pdbx_seq_one_letter_code
_entity_poly.pdbx_strand_id
1 'polypeptide(L)'
;MRRQIFLTLILVGVAVVATLQLTGGFSRPSDDDSGIKNVRFNNLTPITPPAANTAGLQASLDRVARTALEGQWAAAALETNRLEDLWQTIRLGSVGSLQIEQAINQGIEDLHVNVLARNTQAVLQTAEQLTAYFGQLKP
;
A
#
# COMPACT_ATOMS: atom_id res chain seq x y z
N MET A 1 -20.27 -24.59 -42.73
CA MET A 1 -19.62 -23.31 -43.07
C MET A 1 -20.07 -22.11 -42.20
N ARG A 2 -20.42 -22.30 -40.91
CA ARG A 2 -20.72 -21.19 -39.95
C ARG A 2 -19.68 -21.04 -38.83
N ARG A 3 -18.76 -22.01 -38.71
CA ARG A 3 -17.71 -22.02 -37.66
C ARG A 3 -16.45 -21.23 -38.02
N GLN A 4 -16.25 -20.86 -39.29
CA GLN A 4 -15.07 -20.10 -39.72
C GLN A 4 -15.23 -18.58 -39.62
N ILE A 5 -16.46 -18.08 -39.41
CA ILE A 5 -16.72 -16.63 -39.28
C ILE A 5 -16.37 -16.13 -37.86
N PHE A 6 -16.44 -16.98 -36.84
CA PHE A 6 -16.13 -16.59 -35.47
C PHE A 6 -14.63 -16.48 -35.17
N LEU A 7 -13.78 -17.19 -35.93
CA LEU A 7 -12.32 -17.17 -35.73
C LEU A 7 -11.64 -15.92 -36.32
N THR A 8 -12.23 -15.30 -37.35
CA THR A 8 -11.68 -14.05 -37.92
C THR A 8 -11.96 -12.83 -37.05
N LEU A 9 -13.07 -12.82 -36.30
CA LEU A 9 -13.45 -11.70 -35.43
C LEU A 9 -12.55 -11.56 -34.20
N ILE A 10 -12.04 -12.67 -33.66
CA ILE A 10 -11.13 -12.64 -32.50
C ILE A 10 -9.73 -12.13 -32.89
N LEU A 11 -9.27 -12.41 -34.12
CA LEU A 11 -7.92 -12.03 -34.56
C LEU A 11 -7.83 -10.54 -34.92
N VAL A 12 -8.92 -9.92 -35.36
CA VAL A 12 -8.98 -8.46 -35.62
C VAL A 12 -9.11 -7.65 -34.31
N GLY A 13 -9.74 -8.20 -33.27
CA GLY A 13 -9.88 -7.54 -31.96
C GLY A 13 -8.55 -7.32 -31.23
N VAL A 14 -7.59 -8.23 -31.38
CA VAL A 14 -6.27 -8.13 -30.72
C VAL A 14 -5.34 -7.14 -31.43
N ALA A 15 -5.52 -6.90 -32.73
CA ALA A 15 -4.65 -6.00 -33.49
C ALA A 15 -4.89 -4.50 -33.18
N VAL A 16 -6.10 -4.11 -32.79
CA VAL A 16 -6.44 -2.70 -32.53
C VAL A 16 -5.98 -2.22 -31.14
N VAL A 17 -5.82 -3.13 -30.18
CA VAL A 17 -5.36 -2.76 -28.83
C VAL A 17 -3.85 -2.53 -28.77
N ALA A 18 -3.09 -3.10 -29.71
CA ALA A 18 -1.63 -2.96 -29.78
C ALA A 18 -1.16 -1.62 -30.38
N THR A 19 -2.00 -0.91 -31.16
CA THR A 19 -1.61 0.36 -31.80
C THR A 19 -1.81 1.59 -30.92
N LEU A 20 -2.64 1.50 -29.87
CA LEU A 20 -2.91 2.64 -28.98
C LEU A 20 -1.86 2.87 -27.89
N GLN A 21 -0.93 1.94 -27.68
CA GLN A 21 0.15 2.09 -26.69
C GLN A 21 1.44 2.70 -27.26
N LEU A 22 1.50 3.01 -28.56
CA LEU A 22 2.72 3.44 -29.25
C LEU A 22 2.72 4.90 -29.75
N THR A 23 1.64 5.66 -29.56
CA THR A 23 1.53 7.05 -30.05
C THR A 23 0.94 8.01 -29.00
N GLY A 24 1.45 7.96 -27.77
CA GLY A 24 1.04 8.85 -26.68
C GLY A 24 2.21 9.37 -25.86
N GLY A 25 2.99 10.30 -26.43
CA GLY A 25 3.67 11.34 -25.63
C GLY A 25 5.12 11.08 -25.19
N PHE A 26 6.06 11.06 -26.13
CA PHE A 26 7.43 11.52 -25.83
C PHE A 26 7.45 13.05 -25.89
N SER A 27 7.31 13.71 -24.74
CA SER A 27 7.77 15.08 -24.54
C SER A 27 8.98 15.05 -23.62
N ARG A 28 10.15 14.98 -24.24
CA ARG A 28 11.41 15.42 -23.64
C ARG A 28 11.41 16.95 -23.63
N PRO A 29 11.87 17.58 -22.54
CA PRO A 29 13.00 18.49 -22.71
C PRO A 29 14.15 18.07 -21.81
N SER A 30 15.34 18.03 -22.40
CA SER A 30 16.58 18.23 -21.67
C SER A 30 16.63 19.69 -21.26
N ASP A 31 16.91 19.98 -20.00
CA ASP A 31 18.21 20.55 -19.63
C ASP A 31 18.39 20.55 -18.11
N ASP A 32 19.59 20.10 -17.75
CA ASP A 32 20.43 20.50 -16.62
C ASP A 32 19.79 21.33 -15.49
N ASP A 33 19.62 20.70 -14.32
CA ASP A 33 20.01 21.35 -13.06
C ASP A 33 20.29 20.28 -12.01
N SER A 34 21.53 20.29 -11.54
CA SER A 34 22.04 19.57 -10.39
C SER A 34 21.32 20.02 -9.10
N GLY A 35 20.08 19.58 -8.92
CA GLY A 35 19.34 19.73 -7.68
C GLY A 35 19.31 18.41 -6.95
N ILE A 36 20.23 18.18 -6.01
CA ILE A 36 20.03 17.21 -4.94
C ILE A 36 18.66 17.52 -4.34
N LYS A 37 17.65 16.73 -4.71
CA LYS A 37 16.29 16.87 -4.18
C LYS A 37 16.38 16.36 -2.75
N ASN A 38 16.78 17.25 -1.85
CA ASN A 38 16.61 17.09 -0.43
C ASN A 38 15.16 16.71 -0.22
N VAL A 39 14.92 15.43 0.02
CA VAL A 39 13.63 14.92 0.45
C VAL A 39 13.40 15.62 1.78
N ARG A 40 12.65 16.72 1.73
CA ARG A 40 12.31 17.51 2.90
C ARG A 40 11.42 16.61 3.72
N PHE A 41 11.98 15.99 4.77
CA PHE A 41 11.18 15.42 5.84
C PHE A 41 10.31 16.55 6.34
N ASN A 42 9.05 16.54 5.92
CA ASN A 42 8.08 17.53 6.33
C ASN A 42 8.02 17.44 7.85
N ASN A 43 8.19 18.58 8.52
CA ASN A 43 8.26 18.73 9.97
C ASN A 43 7.51 17.61 10.70
N LEU A 44 8.27 16.76 11.40
CA LEU A 44 7.75 15.85 12.41
C LEU A 44 7.04 16.74 13.44
N THR A 45 5.74 16.91 13.25
CA THR A 45 4.87 17.37 14.34
C THR A 45 5.16 16.46 15.54
N PRO A 46 5.23 17.00 16.77
CA PRO A 46 5.48 16.17 17.93
C PRO A 46 4.49 15.02 17.89
N ILE A 47 5.01 13.80 17.70
CA ILE A 47 4.21 12.59 17.68
C ILE A 47 3.63 12.51 19.09
N THR A 48 2.37 12.92 19.24
CA THR A 48 1.62 12.72 20.48
C THR A 48 1.82 11.25 20.84
N PRO A 49 2.32 10.92 22.05
CA PRO A 49 2.62 9.55 22.38
C PRO A 49 1.37 8.71 22.10
N PRO A 50 1.50 7.61 21.33
CA PRO A 50 0.36 6.75 21.04
C PRO A 50 -0.31 6.43 22.37
N ALA A 51 -1.62 6.66 22.46
CA ALA A 51 -2.41 6.08 23.54
C ALA A 51 -1.99 4.62 23.68
N ALA A 52 -1.82 4.12 24.91
CA ALA A 52 -1.15 2.83 25.17
C ALA A 52 -1.64 1.65 24.29
N ASN A 53 -2.85 1.77 23.74
CA ASN A 53 -3.50 0.86 22.83
C ASN A 53 -2.90 0.84 21.39
N THR A 54 -2.36 1.95 20.87
CA THR A 54 -1.88 2.04 19.47
C THR A 54 -0.37 1.82 19.31
N ALA A 55 0.39 1.86 20.41
CA ALA A 55 1.83 1.61 20.38
C ALA A 55 2.18 0.19 19.87
N GLY A 56 1.37 -0.82 20.24
CA GLY A 56 1.53 -2.19 19.77
C GLY A 56 1.30 -2.34 18.27
N LEU A 57 0.29 -1.64 17.73
CA LEU A 57 0.00 -1.60 16.29
C LEU A 57 1.16 -0.99 15.50
N GLN A 58 1.65 0.17 15.95
CA GLN A 58 2.79 0.85 15.32
C GLN A 58 4.04 -0.03 15.31
N ALA A 59 4.38 -0.63 16.46
CA ALA A 59 5.54 -1.49 16.56
C ALA A 59 5.44 -2.74 15.66
N SER A 60 4.23 -3.28 15.47
CA SER A 60 4.01 -4.40 14.54
C SER A 60 4.13 -3.96 13.09
N LEU A 61 3.55 -2.81 12.73
CA LEU A 61 3.63 -2.24 11.39
C LEU A 61 5.08 -1.91 10.99
N ASP A 62 5.86 -1.35 11.92
CA ASP A 62 7.30 -1.09 11.73
C ASP A 62 8.08 -2.37 11.42
N ARG A 63 7.71 -3.50 12.05
CA ARG A 63 8.34 -4.80 11.76
C ARG A 63 7.95 -5.33 10.38
N VAL A 64 6.71 -5.16 9.94
CA VAL A 64 6.31 -5.48 8.54
C VAL A 64 7.15 -4.67 7.56
N ALA A 65 7.24 -3.36 7.74
CA ALA A 65 8.00 -2.48 6.86
C ALA A 65 9.50 -2.86 6.82
N ARG A 66 10.11 -3.11 7.99
CA ARG A 66 11.52 -3.50 8.09
C ARG A 66 11.79 -4.84 7.40
N THR A 67 11.00 -5.87 7.69
CA THR A 67 11.19 -7.20 7.09
C THR A 67 10.95 -7.19 5.57
N ALA A 68 10.01 -6.37 5.08
CA ALA A 68 9.81 -6.14 3.64
C ALA A 68 10.98 -5.41 2.98
N LEU A 69 11.57 -4.41 3.64
CA LEU A 69 12.79 -3.73 3.20
C LEU A 69 14.00 -4.68 3.13
N GLU A 70 14.08 -5.62 4.07
CA GLU A 70 15.11 -6.67 4.09
C GLU A 70 14.83 -7.83 3.12
N GLY A 71 13.70 -7.79 2.40
CA GLY A 71 13.29 -8.86 1.47
C GLY A 71 12.87 -10.17 2.16
N GLN A 72 12.64 -10.14 3.47
CA GLN A 72 12.21 -11.29 4.28
C GLN A 72 10.69 -11.47 4.21
N TRP A 73 10.18 -11.77 3.01
CA TRP A 73 8.73 -11.76 2.73
C TRP A 73 7.90 -12.72 3.59
N ALA A 74 8.45 -13.88 3.96
CA ALA A 74 7.78 -14.81 4.87
C ALA A 74 7.63 -14.23 6.30
N ALA A 75 8.65 -13.51 6.77
CA ALA A 75 8.60 -12.81 8.05
C ALA A 75 7.65 -11.61 7.98
N ALA A 76 7.66 -10.87 6.87
CA ALA A 76 6.70 -9.78 6.64
C ALA A 76 5.25 -10.27 6.68
N ALA A 77 4.95 -11.40 6.03
CA ALA A 77 3.61 -11.99 6.08
C ALA A 77 3.19 -12.41 7.50
N LEU A 78 4.11 -12.97 8.28
CA LEU A 78 3.86 -13.32 9.68
C LEU A 78 3.57 -12.07 10.53
N GLU A 79 4.34 -11.00 10.34
CA GLU A 79 4.11 -9.73 11.05
C GLU A 79 2.82 -9.04 10.63
N THR A 80 2.38 -9.17 9.37
CA THR A 80 1.09 -8.65 8.90
C THR A 80 -0.07 -9.38 9.59
N ASN A 81 0.00 -10.71 9.74
CA ASN A 81 -1.00 -11.46 10.52
C ASN A 81 -1.04 -11.00 11.99
N ARG A 82 0.13 -10.79 12.61
CA ARG A 82 0.21 -10.28 14.00
C ARG A 82 -0.41 -8.89 14.13
N LEU A 83 -0.18 -8.02 13.15
CA LEU A 83 -0.79 -6.69 13.11
C LEU A 83 -2.33 -6.79 13.05
N GLU A 84 -2.84 -7.69 12.22
CA GLU A 84 -4.28 -7.94 12.10
C GLU A 84 -4.89 -8.44 13.42
N ASP A 85 -4.26 -9.43 14.06
CA ASP A 85 -4.70 -9.96 15.36
C ASP A 85 -4.76 -8.87 16.44
N LEU A 86 -3.72 -8.03 16.50
CA LEU A 86 -3.67 -6.88 17.41
C LEU A 86 -4.80 -5.89 17.13
N TRP A 87 -5.05 -5.60 15.85
CA TRP A 87 -6.10 -4.70 15.44
C TRP A 87 -7.49 -5.23 15.82
N GLN A 88 -7.78 -6.50 15.56
CA GLN A 88 -9.07 -7.09 15.95
C GLN A 88 -9.28 -7.05 17.47
N THR A 89 -8.22 -7.28 18.25
CA THR A 89 -8.28 -7.20 19.72
C THR A 89 -8.66 -5.80 20.20
N ILE A 90 -8.05 -4.76 19.61
CA ILE A 90 -8.32 -3.36 19.98
C ILE A 90 -9.71 -2.93 19.49
N ARG A 91 -10.09 -3.32 18.28
CA ARG A 91 -11.37 -2.98 17.66
C ARG A 91 -12.56 -3.44 18.50
N LEU A 92 -12.52 -4.67 19.03
CA LEU A 92 -13.60 -5.21 19.87
C LEU A 92 -13.81 -4.42 21.18
N GLY A 93 -12.79 -3.69 21.65
CA GLY A 93 -12.86 -2.85 22.85
C GLY A 93 -13.05 -1.36 22.59
N SER A 94 -13.09 -0.94 21.33
CA SER A 94 -13.10 0.48 20.92
C SER A 94 -14.51 0.95 20.58
N VAL A 95 -14.91 2.12 21.11
CA VAL A 95 -16.09 2.88 20.66
C VAL A 95 -15.63 3.91 19.62
N GLY A 96 -14.95 3.43 18.59
CA GLY A 96 -14.28 4.25 17.59
C GLY A 96 -15.22 4.82 16.52
N SER A 97 -14.68 5.71 15.68
CA SER A 97 -15.38 6.09 14.45
C SER A 97 -15.33 4.94 13.45
N LEU A 98 -16.50 4.39 13.11
CA LEU A 98 -16.70 3.32 12.13
C LEU A 98 -15.91 3.53 10.82
N GLN A 99 -15.77 4.79 10.38
CA GLN A 99 -15.03 5.13 9.16
C GLN A 99 -13.51 4.90 9.30
N ILE A 100 -12.92 5.26 10.44
CA ILE A 100 -11.48 5.04 10.69
C ILE A 100 -11.21 3.55 10.80
N GLU A 101 -12.08 2.81 11.49
CA GLU A 101 -11.95 1.35 11.61
C GLU A 101 -12.00 0.65 10.25
N GLN A 102 -12.91 1.09 9.36
CA GLN A 102 -13.00 0.55 8.01
C GLN A 102 -11.75 0.87 7.19
N ALA A 103 -11.21 2.09 7.31
CA ALA A 103 -9.98 2.48 6.63
C ALA A 103 -8.76 1.65 7.10
N ILE A 104 -8.71 1.34 8.40
CA ILE A 104 -7.67 0.45 8.96
C ILE A 104 -7.84 -0.98 8.44
N ASN A 105 -9.05 -1.53 8.43
CA ASN A 105 -9.30 -2.88 7.89
C ASN A 105 -8.84 -2.97 6.43
N GLN A 106 -9.23 -1.99 5.60
CA GLN A 106 -8.81 -1.96 4.20
C GLN A 106 -7.29 -1.83 4.07
N GLY A 107 -6.66 -0.95 4.85
CA GLY A 107 -5.20 -0.79 4.83
C GLY A 107 -4.46 -2.07 5.23
N ILE A 108 -4.97 -2.84 6.19
CA ILE A 108 -4.38 -4.14 6.57
C ILE A 108 -4.56 -5.18 5.46
N GLU A 109 -5.72 -5.21 4.79
CA GLU A 109 -5.95 -6.09 3.63
C GLU A 109 -5.01 -5.74 2.46
N ASP A 110 -4.88 -4.45 2.13
CA ASP A 110 -3.97 -3.97 1.10
C ASP A 110 -2.51 -4.31 1.45
N LEU A 111 -2.16 -4.23 2.74
CA LEU A 111 -0.83 -4.59 3.23
C LEU A 111 -0.54 -6.09 3.02
N HIS A 112 -1.51 -6.97 3.26
CA HIS A 112 -1.40 -8.40 2.94
C HIS A 112 -1.14 -8.62 1.46
N VAL A 113 -1.94 -8.00 0.59
CA VAL A 113 -1.77 -8.10 -0.87
C VAL A 113 -0.38 -7.61 -1.29
N ASN A 114 0.06 -6.47 -0.77
CA ASN A 114 1.36 -5.87 -1.11
C ASN A 114 2.54 -6.74 -0.64
N VAL A 115 2.44 -7.36 0.53
CA VAL A 115 3.44 -8.30 1.05
C VAL A 115 3.48 -9.58 0.22
N LEU A 116 2.33 -10.15 -0.16
CA LEU A 116 2.26 -11.32 -1.03
C LEU A 116 2.81 -11.04 -2.43
N ALA A 117 2.53 -9.86 -2.96
CA ALA A 117 3.06 -9.37 -4.23
C ALA A 117 4.55 -8.98 -4.15
N ARG A 118 5.15 -8.99 -2.96
CA ARG A 118 6.54 -8.60 -2.70
C ARG A 118 6.86 -7.18 -3.18
N ASN A 119 5.89 -6.27 -3.06
CA ASN A 119 6.02 -4.89 -3.52
C ASN A 119 6.44 -3.98 -2.37
N THR A 120 7.76 -3.82 -2.17
CA THR A 120 8.33 -3.02 -1.07
C THR A 120 7.77 -1.59 -1.05
N GLN A 121 7.65 -0.93 -2.21
CA GLN A 121 7.18 0.45 -2.26
C GLN A 121 5.71 0.57 -1.83
N ALA A 122 4.85 -0.36 -2.28
CA ALA A 122 3.46 -0.37 -1.88
C ALA A 122 3.29 -0.72 -0.39
N VAL A 123 4.11 -1.65 0.14
CA VAL A 123 4.13 -1.94 1.60
C VAL A 123 4.43 -0.69 2.41
N LEU A 124 5.43 0.10 2.03
CA LEU A 124 5.79 1.33 2.73
C LEU A 124 4.70 2.40 2.65
N GLN A 125 4.07 2.56 1.47
CA GLN A 125 2.97 3.52 1.30
C GLN A 125 1.75 3.13 2.13
N THR A 126 1.36 1.86 2.14
CA THR A 126 0.27 1.37 2.97
C THR A 126 0.59 1.50 4.45
N ALA A 127 1.85 1.25 4.85
CA ALA A 127 2.28 1.45 6.23
C ALA A 127 2.18 2.92 6.66
N GLU A 128 2.61 3.87 5.82
CA GLU A 128 2.44 5.30 6.13
C GLU A 128 0.97 5.70 6.33
N GLN A 129 0.08 5.19 5.47
CA GLN A 129 -1.36 5.43 5.59
C GLN A 129 -1.94 4.85 6.88
N LEU A 130 -1.59 3.60 7.22
CA LEU A 130 -2.02 2.96 8.46
C LEU A 130 -1.51 3.72 9.69
N THR A 131 -0.28 4.23 9.67
CA THR A 131 0.26 5.08 10.73
C THR A 131 -0.60 6.31 10.96
N ALA A 132 -1.05 6.97 9.88
CA ALA A 132 -1.93 8.12 9.96
C ALA A 132 -3.31 7.76 10.54
N TYR A 133 -3.86 6.59 10.22
CA TYR A 133 -5.13 6.13 10.79
C TYR A 133 -5.00 5.76 12.27
N PHE A 134 -3.93 5.07 12.66
CA PHE A 134 -3.66 4.74 14.05
C PHE A 134 -3.52 5.98 14.93
N GLY A 135 -2.95 7.07 14.41
CA GLY A 135 -2.88 8.36 15.10
C GLY A 135 -4.25 9.02 15.34
N GLN A 136 -5.29 8.62 14.62
CA GLN A 136 -6.65 9.15 14.77
C GLN A 136 -7.54 8.30 15.69
N LEU A 137 -7.06 7.13 16.12
CA LEU A 137 -7.75 6.33 17.12
C LEU A 137 -7.76 7.11 18.43
N LYS A 138 -8.96 7.51 18.88
CA LYS A 138 -9.13 8.14 20.19
C LYS A 138 -8.98 7.08 21.29
N PRO A 139 -8.34 7.41 22.42
CA PRO A 139 -8.36 6.57 23.62
C PRO A 139 -9.77 6.46 24.21
#